data_AF-I1LGR2-F1
#
_entry.id   AF-I1LGR2-F1
#
_cell.length_a   1.000
_cell.length_b   1.000
_cell.length_c   1.000
_cell.angle_alpha   90.00
_cell.angle_beta   90.00
_cell.angle_gamma   90.00
#
_symmetry.space_group_name_H-M   'P 1'
#
loop_
_entity.id
_entity.type
_entity.pdbx_description
1 polymer ?
#
loop_
_entity_poly.entity_id
_entity_poly.type
_entity_poly.pdbx_seq_one_letter_code
_entity_poly.pdbx_strand_id
1 'polypeptide(L)'
;MKLRSILLSVCVLFAIFSHTYGEISFCPKKMTLDGLCPLGSLGQTCFHEFLARLGASAMPMNCTCKDHHFKNKRTCTCDVVCDA
;
A
#
# COMPACT_ATOMS: atom_id res chain seq x y z
N MET A 1 -2.70 -24.75 -34.20
CA MET A 1 -2.26 -25.28 -32.88
C MET A 1 -1.63 -24.20 -31.99
N LYS A 2 -0.64 -23.43 -32.47
CA LYS A 2 0.04 -22.37 -31.67
C LYS A 2 -0.91 -21.37 -31.00
N LEU A 3 -1.87 -20.80 -31.74
CA LEU A 3 -2.82 -19.82 -31.18
C LEU A 3 -3.69 -20.40 -30.04
N ARG A 4 -4.16 -21.65 -30.19
CA ARG A 4 -4.97 -22.33 -29.17
C ARG A 4 -4.18 -22.54 -27.88
N SER A 5 -2.92 -22.96 -27.97
CA SER A 5 -2.05 -23.11 -26.79
C SER A 5 -1.78 -21.78 -26.09
N ILE A 6 -1.54 -20.70 -26.85
CA ILE A 6 -1.34 -19.36 -26.28
C ILE A 6 -2.61 -18.90 -25.55
N LEU A 7 -3.77 -19.01 -26.21
CA LEU A 7 -5.06 -18.63 -25.60
C LEU A 7 -5.32 -19.41 -24.31
N LEU A 8 -5.09 -20.73 -24.31
CA LEU A 8 -5.24 -21.56 -23.11
C LEU A 8 -4.29 -21.12 -21.98
N SER A 9 -3.03 -20.81 -22.30
CA SER A 9 -2.08 -20.33 -21.30
C SER A 9 -2.50 -18.99 -20.68
N VAL A 10 -3.02 -18.06 -21.50
CA VAL A 10 -3.53 -16.76 -21.01
C VAL A 10 -4.76 -16.96 -20.11
N CYS A 11 -5.69 -17.84 -20.49
CA CYS A 11 -6.87 -18.13 -19.67
C CYS A 11 -6.50 -18.78 -18.33
N VAL A 12 -5.56 -19.72 -18.32
CA VAL A 12 -5.08 -20.37 -17.08
C VAL A 12 -4.41 -19.34 -16.16
N LEU A 13 -3.55 -18.47 -16.71
CA LEU A 13 -2.95 -17.38 -15.94
C LEU A 13 -4.02 -16.45 -15.36
N PHE A 14 -4.98 -16.00 -16.17
CA PHE A 14 -6.04 -15.09 -15.72
C PHE A 14 -6.91 -15.70 -14.62
N ALA A 15 -7.26 -16.99 -14.72
CA ALA A 15 -8.00 -17.69 -13.70
C ALA A 15 -7.22 -17.78 -12.38
N ILE A 16 -5.93 -18.14 -12.44
CA ILE A 16 -5.05 -18.19 -11.25
C ILE A 16 -4.97 -16.80 -10.62
N PHE A 17 -4.72 -15.75 -11.41
CA PHE A 17 -4.68 -14.37 -10.91
C PHE A 17 -5.99 -13.99 -10.21
N SER A 18 -7.13 -14.24 -10.86
CA SER A 18 -8.45 -13.91 -10.29
C SER A 18 -8.71 -14.63 -8.96
N HIS A 19 -8.29 -15.90 -8.82
CA HIS A 19 -8.42 -16.65 -7.58
C HIS A 19 -7.46 -16.18 -6.48
N THR A 20 -6.22 -15.84 -6.85
CA THR A 20 -5.20 -15.42 -5.86
C THR A 20 -5.45 -14.04 -5.27
N TYR A 21 -6.03 -13.11 -6.04
CA TYR A 21 -6.17 -11.73 -5.59
C TYR A 21 -7.39 -11.47 -4.71
N GLY A 22 -8.35 -12.40 -4.63
CA GLY A 22 -9.53 -12.28 -3.76
C GLY A 22 -10.23 -10.91 -3.85
N GLU A 23 -11.05 -10.58 -2.86
CA GLU A 23 -11.51 -9.20 -2.66
C GLU A 23 -10.43 -8.46 -1.85
N ILE A 24 -9.82 -7.42 -2.45
CA ILE A 24 -8.79 -6.62 -1.77
C ILE A 24 -9.45 -5.85 -0.63
N SER A 25 -9.05 -6.16 0.60
CA SER A 25 -9.48 -5.45 1.81
C SER A 25 -8.40 -4.49 2.28
N PHE A 26 -8.82 -3.32 2.80
CA PHE A 26 -7.90 -2.32 3.33
C PHE A 26 -7.99 -2.21 4.86
N CYS A 27 -6.84 -2.16 5.51
CA CYS A 27 -6.67 -2.12 6.95
C CYS A 27 -5.87 -0.87 7.37
N PRO A 28 -6.27 -0.18 8.45
CA PRO A 28 -5.52 0.96 8.94
C PRO A 28 -4.20 0.50 9.56
N LYS A 29 -3.08 0.99 9.04
CA LYS A 29 -1.74 0.70 9.56
C LYS A 29 -1.04 1.99 9.97
N LYS A 30 -0.35 1.95 11.12
CA LYS A 30 0.33 3.09 11.72
C LYS A 30 1.83 2.89 11.69
N MET A 31 2.55 3.98 11.48
CA MET A 31 4.00 4.01 11.57
C MET A 31 4.45 5.27 12.29
N THR A 32 5.35 5.11 13.26
CA THR A 32 5.99 6.24 13.92
C THR A 32 7.33 6.51 13.25
N LEU A 33 7.52 7.76 12.82
CA LEU A 33 8.68 8.24 12.12
C LEU A 33 9.32 9.38 12.91
N ASP A 34 10.63 9.57 12.73
CA ASP A 34 11.33 10.72 13.29
C ASP A 34 11.01 12.00 12.49
N GLY A 35 11.10 13.14 13.18
CA GLY A 35 10.76 14.45 12.64
C GLY A 35 9.26 14.77 12.67
N LEU A 36 8.90 15.94 12.14
CA LEU A 36 7.53 16.45 12.09
C LEU A 36 6.88 16.23 10.71
N CYS A 37 5.57 16.40 10.67
CA CYS A 37 4.80 16.44 9.44
C CYS A 37 5.25 17.64 8.59
N PRO A 38 5.59 17.44 7.32
CA PRO A 38 5.97 18.54 6.45
C PRO A 38 4.77 19.43 6.18
N LEU A 39 4.97 20.75 6.31
CA LEU A 39 3.96 21.76 6.02
C LEU A 39 3.39 21.54 4.59
N GLY A 40 2.06 21.53 4.48
CA GLY A 40 1.36 21.42 3.20
C GLY A 40 1.32 20.02 2.57
N SER A 41 1.98 19.01 3.14
CA SER A 41 1.84 17.63 2.67
C SER A 41 0.66 16.96 3.40
N LEU A 42 -0.49 16.84 2.76
CA LEU A 42 -1.65 16.11 3.28
C LEU A 42 -1.38 14.60 3.30
N GLY A 43 -0.38 14.14 4.05
CA GLY A 43 0.00 12.72 4.14
C GLY A 43 0.80 12.18 2.95
N GLN A 44 1.13 12.98 1.93
CA GLN A 44 1.91 12.52 0.78
C GLN A 44 3.27 11.93 1.18
N THR A 45 3.97 12.51 2.16
CA THR A 45 5.21 11.91 2.66
C THR A 45 4.97 10.59 3.39
N CYS A 46 3.84 10.45 4.09
CA CYS A 46 3.46 9.17 4.69
C CYS A 46 3.20 8.11 3.62
N PHE A 47 2.53 8.47 2.53
CA PHE A 47 2.34 7.58 1.38
C PHE A 47 3.68 7.06 0.83
N HIS A 48 4.65 7.95 0.60
CA HIS A 48 5.97 7.56 0.11
C HIS A 48 6.75 6.70 1.12
N GLU A 49 6.65 7.01 2.42
CA GLU A 49 7.28 6.20 3.48
C GLU A 49 6.68 4.79 3.57
N PHE A 50 5.36 4.67 3.41
CA PHE A 50 4.69 3.37 3.37
C PHE A 50 5.11 2.57 2.13
N LEU A 51 5.14 3.21 0.94
CA LEU A 51 5.65 2.55 -0.27
C LEU A 51 7.09 2.08 -0.13
N ALA A 52 7.96 2.92 0.44
CA ALA A 52 9.37 2.59 0.60
C ALA A 52 9.60 1.41 1.55
N ARG A 53 8.73 1.23 2.56
CA ARG A 53 8.92 0.23 3.62
C ARG A 53 8.11 -1.05 3.42
N LEU A 54 6.93 -0.96 2.81
CA LEU A 54 6.03 -2.11 2.59
C LEU A 54 6.00 -2.57 1.12
N GLY A 55 6.53 -1.77 0.21
CA GLY A 55 6.47 -2.03 -1.22
C GLY A 55 5.14 -1.61 -1.85
N ALA A 56 5.08 -1.67 -3.19
CA ALA A 56 3.92 -1.24 -3.97
C ALA A 56 2.67 -2.12 -3.73
N SER A 57 2.85 -3.37 -3.32
CA SER A 57 1.76 -4.31 -3.02
C SER A 57 0.91 -3.87 -1.82
N ALA A 58 1.46 -3.05 -0.92
CA ALA A 58 0.70 -2.53 0.22
C ALA A 58 -0.38 -1.52 -0.20
N MET A 59 -0.28 -0.94 -1.41
CA MET A 59 -1.22 0.04 -1.97
C MET A 59 -1.70 1.09 -0.94
N PRO A 60 -0.79 1.83 -0.28
CA PRO A 60 -1.17 2.77 0.78
C PRO A 60 -2.10 3.86 0.22
N MET A 61 -3.17 4.16 0.95
CA MET A 61 -4.12 5.22 0.63
C MET A 61 -4.62 5.91 1.89
N ASN A 62 -5.38 7.01 1.73
CA ASN A 62 -5.97 7.80 2.82
C ASN A 62 -4.95 8.17 3.91
N CYS A 63 -3.72 8.46 3.50
CA CYS A 63 -2.63 8.70 4.43
C CYS A 63 -2.82 10.01 5.20
N THR A 64 -2.58 9.95 6.51
CA THR A 64 -2.61 11.10 7.42
C THR A 64 -1.31 11.18 8.20
N CYS A 65 -0.94 12.39 8.60
CA CYS A 65 0.24 12.66 9.41
C CYS A 65 -0.17 13.43 10.67
N LYS A 66 0.29 12.96 11.83
CA LYS A 66 0.06 13.62 13.12
C LYS A 66 1.38 13.83 13.86
N ASP A 67 1.64 15.07 14.25
CA ASP A 67 2.83 15.43 15.02
C ASP A 67 2.76 15.03 16.49
N HIS A 68 3.92 14.66 17.02
CA HIS A 68 4.22 14.50 18.44
C HIS A 68 5.36 15.45 18.83
N HIS A 69 5.05 16.75 18.89
CA HIS A 69 6.03 17.84 19.06
C HIS A 69 7.02 17.60 20.21
N PHE A 70 6.56 17.12 21.36
CA PHE A 70 7.41 16.86 22.54
C PHE A 70 8.50 15.80 22.33
N LYS A 71 8.36 14.94 21.29
CA LYS A 71 9.30 13.85 21.02
C LYS A 71 10.05 14.03 19.70
N ASN A 72 9.80 15.11 18.97
CA ASN A 72 10.27 15.28 17.59
C ASN A 72 9.97 14.05 16.70
N LYS A 73 8.74 13.54 16.80
CA LYS A 73 8.25 12.39 16.04
C LYS A 73 6.92 12.71 15.40
N ARG A 74 6.55 11.94 14.38
CA ARG A 74 5.24 11.96 13.73
C ARG A 74 4.68 10.54 13.63
N THR A 75 3.37 10.43 13.66
CA THR A 75 2.67 9.19 13.30
C THR A 75 2.02 9.36 11.94
N CYS A 76 2.42 8.50 11.01
CA CYS A 76 1.74 8.29 9.76
C CYS A 76 0.70 7.19 9.92
N THR A 77 -0.51 7.40 9.42
CA THR A 77 -1.55 6.36 9.33
C THR A 77 -2.01 6.29 7.89
N CYS A 78 -1.97 5.12 7.28
CA CYS A 78 -2.52 4.88 5.94
C CYS A 78 -3.40 3.63 5.99
N ASP A 79 -4.38 3.56 5.11
CA ASP A 79 -5.06 2.31 4.79
C ASP A 79 -4.17 1.55 3.80
N VAL A 80 -3.86 0.29 4.10
CA VAL A 80 -3.05 -0.59 3.25
C VAL A 80 -3.80 -1.89 2.99
N VAL A 81 -3.44 -2.63 1.94
CA VAL A 81 -3.95 -3.99 1.77
C VAL A 81 -3.73 -4.77 3.07
N CYS A 82 -4.79 -5.37 3.61
CA CYS A 82 -4.69 -6.21 4.80
C CYS A 82 -3.67 -7.33 4.53
N ASP A 83 -2.90 -7.73 5.54
CA ASP A 83 -1.75 -8.65 5.44
C ASP A 83 -0.46 -8.09 4.80
N ALA A 84 -0.40 -6.79 4.46
CA ALA A 84 0.84 -6.08 4.14
C ALA A 84 1.62 -5.57 5.37
#